data_AF-A0A815EW36-F1
#
_entry.id   AF-A0A815EW36-F1
#
_cell.length_a   1.000
_cell.length_b   1.000
_cell.length_c   1.000
_cell.angle_alpha   90.00
_cell.angle_beta   90.00
_cell.angle_gamma   90.00
#
_symmetry.space_group_name_H-M   'P 1'
#
loop_
_entity.id
_entity.type
_entity.pdbx_description
1 polymer ?
#
loop_
_entity_poly.entity_id
_entity_poly.type
_entity_poly.pdbx_seq_one_letter_code
_entity_poly.pdbx_strand_id
1 'polypeptide(L)'
;MGKVREVRQQLKHIMSSQKLDIKSCTNWDIVRKCICAAYFHQAAQLKSIGEYINLRTTIPCYLHPTSALFRCEFTFDYIVYHELIMTTKEYMQCVTCVDGHWLAEFGPMFFSLKDSLKTRSEHARKETPLNRIQTTSTSRRSTSFHSEI
;
A
#
# COMPACT_ATOMS: atom_id res chain seq x y z
N MET A 1 26.64 0.14 -15.09
CA MET A 1 25.75 1.21 -15.63
C MET A 1 25.46 1.12 -17.13
N GLY A 2 26.32 0.49 -17.96
CA GLY A 2 26.09 0.39 -19.42
C GLY A 2 24.72 -0.21 -19.80
N LYS A 3 24.35 -1.34 -19.18
CA LYS A 3 23.06 -2.00 -19.46
C LYS A 3 21.85 -1.14 -19.12
N VAL A 4 21.89 -0.38 -18.02
CA VAL A 4 20.80 0.54 -17.62
C VAL A 4 20.59 1.64 -18.67
N ARG A 5 21.68 2.18 -19.23
CA ARG A 5 21.60 3.19 -20.31
C ARG A 5 20.99 2.61 -21.58
N GLU A 6 21.38 1.39 -21.94
CA GLU A 6 20.85 0.67 -23.11
C GLU A 6 19.34 0.43 -22.96
N VAL A 7 18.89 -0.13 -21.83
CA VAL A 7 17.47 -0.38 -21.55
C VAL A 7 16.66 0.93 -21.55
N ARG A 8 17.18 1.99 -20.93
CA ARG A 8 16.54 3.32 -20.96
C ARG A 8 16.40 3.83 -22.40
N GLN A 9 17.40 3.63 -23.25
CA GLN A 9 17.34 4.06 -24.64
C GLN A 9 16.30 3.28 -25.44
N GLN A 10 16.19 1.96 -25.21
CA GLN A 10 15.15 1.12 -25.81
C GLN A 10 13.75 1.58 -25.38
N LEU A 11 13.54 1.83 -24.08
CA LEU A 11 12.26 2.34 -23.57
C LEU A 11 11.89 3.69 -24.17
N LYS A 12 12.85 4.62 -24.29
CA LYS A 12 12.62 5.92 -24.94
C LYS A 12 12.17 5.76 -26.40
N HIS A 13 12.80 4.86 -27.14
CA HIS A 13 12.42 4.60 -28.52
C HIS A 13 10.98 4.07 -28.64
N ILE A 14 10.61 3.13 -27.76
CA ILE A 14 9.23 2.61 -27.71
C ILE A 14 8.23 3.72 -27.37
N MET A 15 8.53 4.58 -26.38
CA MET A 15 7.66 5.72 -26.04
C MET A 15 7.44 6.66 -27.22
N SER A 16 8.51 7.01 -27.96
CA SER A 16 8.40 7.82 -29.18
C SER A 16 7.54 7.15 -30.25
N SER A 17 7.71 5.84 -30.47
CA SER A 17 6.90 5.06 -31.42
C SER A 17 5.42 5.05 -31.04
N GLN A 18 5.11 4.97 -29.75
CA GLN A 18 3.74 4.98 -29.21
C GLN A 18 3.18 6.40 -29.00
N LYS A 19 3.90 7.45 -29.41
CA LYS A 19 3.51 8.86 -29.23
C LYS A 19 3.24 9.25 -27.77
N LEU A 20 4.00 8.67 -26.85
CA LEU A 20 3.96 9.03 -25.43
C LEU A 20 5.01 10.10 -25.13
N ASP A 21 4.57 11.27 -24.68
CA ASP A 21 5.44 12.37 -24.32
C ASP A 21 6.36 12.01 -23.13
N ILE A 22 7.66 12.26 -23.29
CA ILE A 22 8.62 12.17 -22.20
C ILE A 22 8.63 13.50 -21.46
N LYS A 23 7.95 13.56 -20.32
CA LYS A 23 7.92 14.73 -19.42
C LYS A 23 8.71 14.46 -18.16
N SER A 24 9.34 15.50 -17.62
CA SER A 24 10.02 15.48 -16.33
C SER A 24 9.29 16.37 -15.34
N CYS A 25 9.40 16.06 -14.06
CA CYS A 25 8.81 16.85 -12.98
C CYS A 25 9.83 17.02 -11.85
N THR A 26 9.71 18.11 -11.10
CA THR A 26 10.51 18.39 -9.90
C THR A 26 9.85 17.89 -8.62
N ASN A 27 8.53 17.63 -8.67
CA ASN A 27 7.78 17.13 -7.53
C ASN A 27 7.93 15.61 -7.41
N TRP A 28 8.61 15.16 -6.35
CA TRP A 28 8.82 13.76 -6.03
C TRP A 28 7.52 12.99 -5.77
N ASP A 29 6.45 13.66 -5.35
CA ASP A 29 5.15 13.02 -5.10
C ASP A 29 4.55 12.46 -6.37
N ILE A 30 4.74 13.13 -7.51
CA ILE A 30 4.25 12.62 -8.80
C ILE A 30 4.95 11.30 -9.13
N VAL A 31 6.25 11.21 -8.86
CA VAL A 31 7.03 9.98 -9.07
C VAL A 31 6.57 8.88 -8.10
N ARG A 32 6.41 9.21 -6.81
CA ARG A 32 5.93 8.25 -5.79
C ARG A 32 4.51 7.77 -6.07
N LYS A 33 3.63 8.67 -6.51
CA LYS A 33 2.25 8.36 -6.92
C LYS A 33 2.22 7.44 -8.14
N CYS A 34 3.10 7.64 -9.12
CA CYS A 34 3.27 6.73 -10.26
C CYS A 34 3.74 5.33 -9.82
N ILE A 35 4.72 5.25 -8.91
CA ILE A 35 5.16 3.97 -8.33
C ILE A 35 4.00 3.31 -7.55
N CYS A 36 3.27 4.07 -6.76
CA CYS A 36 2.09 3.60 -6.03
C CYS A 36 1.03 3.02 -6.97
N ALA A 37 0.76 3.67 -8.11
CA ALA A 37 -0.19 3.17 -9.10
C ALA A 37 0.20 1.80 -9.67
N ALA A 38 1.50 1.53 -9.82
CA ALA A 38 1.98 0.23 -10.27
C ALA A 38 2.01 -0.83 -9.14
N TYR A 39 2.37 -0.42 -7.93
CA TYR A 39 2.68 -1.32 -6.80
C TYR A 39 1.64 -1.29 -5.66
N PHE A 40 0.45 -0.71 -5.83
CA PHE A 40 -0.56 -0.59 -4.77
C PHE A 40 -0.93 -1.95 -4.13
N HIS A 41 -0.80 -3.03 -4.88
CA HIS A 41 -1.07 -4.39 -4.42
C HIS A 41 0.04 -4.99 -3.54
N GLN A 42 1.23 -4.39 -3.56
CA GLN A 42 2.38 -4.69 -2.73
C GLN A 42 2.60 -3.54 -1.73
N ALA A 43 1.55 -3.25 -0.97
CA ALA A 43 1.54 -2.21 0.04
C ALA A 43 1.59 -2.80 1.45
N ALA A 44 2.22 -2.08 2.37
CA ALA A 44 2.30 -2.44 3.77
C ALA A 44 2.08 -1.22 4.66
N GLN A 45 1.53 -1.46 5.85
CA GLN A 45 1.23 -0.44 6.85
C GLN A 45 2.10 -0.65 8.08
N LEU A 46 2.58 0.45 8.67
CA LEU A 46 3.32 0.44 9.93
C LEU A 46 2.42 -0.07 11.05
N LYS A 47 2.86 -1.12 11.75
CA LYS A 47 2.16 -1.65 12.93
C LYS A 47 2.87 -1.28 14.22
N SER A 48 4.19 -1.47 14.25
CA SER A 48 5.03 -1.17 15.40
C SER A 48 6.42 -0.75 14.92
N ILE A 49 7.30 -0.37 15.84
CA ILE A 49 8.64 0.13 15.50
C ILE A 49 9.40 -0.92 14.67
N GLY A 50 9.61 -0.60 13.38
CA GLY A 50 10.32 -1.46 12.43
C GLY A 50 9.51 -2.67 11.90
N GLU A 51 8.27 -2.87 12.33
CA GLU A 51 7.38 -3.94 11.88
C GLU A 51 6.22 -3.35 11.06
N TYR A 52 6.06 -3.85 9.85
CA TYR A 52 4.95 -3.54 8.97
C TYR A 52 4.06 -4.77 8.80
N ILE A 53 2.82 -4.56 8.41
CA ILE A 53 1.90 -5.62 7.98
C ILE A 53 1.58 -5.42 6.51
N ASN A 54 1.68 -6.48 5.72
CA ASN A 54 1.21 -6.48 4.35
C ASN A 54 -0.31 -6.24 4.32
N LEU A 55 -0.76 -5.22 3.58
CA LEU A 55 -2.16 -4.84 3.58
C LEU A 55 -3.07 -5.91 2.94
N ARG A 56 -2.56 -6.76 2.06
CA ARG A 56 -3.35 -7.82 1.42
C ARG A 56 -3.34 -9.13 2.20
N THR A 57 -2.16 -9.60 2.58
CA THR A 57 -1.98 -10.93 3.17
C THR A 57 -1.99 -10.92 4.69
N THR A 58 -1.92 -9.75 5.31
CA THR A 58 -1.79 -9.54 6.77
C THR A 58 -0.54 -10.17 7.38
N ILE A 59 0.40 -10.63 6.56
CA ILE A 59 1.67 -11.22 7.00
C ILE A 59 2.57 -10.09 7.54
N PRO A 60 3.19 -10.25 8.71
CA PRO A 60 4.22 -9.32 9.20
C PRO A 60 5.42 -9.27 8.26
N CYS A 61 5.92 -8.07 7.98
CA CYS A 61 7.03 -7.84 7.08
C CYS A 61 7.94 -6.74 7.65
N TYR A 62 9.21 -6.77 7.27
CA TYR A 62 10.24 -5.87 7.78
C TYR A 62 10.94 -5.16 6.63
N LEU A 63 11.44 -3.95 6.86
CA LEU A 63 12.32 -3.29 5.89
C LEU A 63 13.64 -4.07 5.80
N HIS A 64 14.08 -4.36 4.57
CA HIS A 64 15.40 -4.98 4.38
C HIS A 64 16.51 -4.02 4.84
N PRO A 65 17.59 -4.50 5.51
CA PRO A 65 18.64 -3.63 6.06
C PRO A 65 19.37 -2.74 5.03
N THR A 66 19.38 -3.16 3.76
CA THR A 66 19.98 -2.37 2.65
C THR A 66 19.02 -1.32 2.07
N SER A 67 17.76 -1.28 2.53
CA SER A 67 16.78 -0.30 2.09
C SER A 67 17.15 1.09 2.60
N ALA A 68 16.97 2.11 1.76
CA ALA A 68 17.19 3.50 2.14
C ALA A 68 16.30 3.94 3.33
N LEU A 69 15.09 3.39 3.42
CA LEU A 69 14.15 3.69 4.50
C LEU A 69 14.50 3.01 5.83
N PHE A 70 15.30 1.92 5.82
CA PHE A 70 15.65 1.20 7.04
C PHE A 70 16.50 2.07 8.00
N ARG A 71 17.33 2.96 7.44
CA ARG A 71 18.21 3.86 8.21
C ARG A 71 17.66 5.28 8.32
N CYS A 72 16.40 5.49 7.95
CA CYS A 72 15.76 6.78 8.06
C CYS A 72 15.30 7.00 9.50
N GLU A 73 15.47 8.22 10.03
CA GLU A 73 15.00 8.59 11.36
C GLU A 73 13.47 8.70 11.43
N PHE A 74 12.83 8.85 10.28
CA PHE A 74 11.38 8.96 10.16
C PHE A 74 10.75 7.60 9.84
N THR A 75 9.63 7.31 10.50
CA THR A 75 8.75 6.19 10.16
C THR A 75 7.61 6.68 9.25
N PHE A 76 7.18 5.82 8.32
CA PHE A 76 6.12 6.14 7.37
C PHE A 76 4.96 5.17 7.56
N ASP A 77 3.74 5.69 7.66
CA ASP A 77 2.56 4.87 7.95
C ASP A 77 2.26 3.86 6.83
N TYR A 78 2.47 4.28 5.58
CA TYR A 78 2.24 3.44 4.40
C TYR A 78 3.46 3.42 3.48
N ILE A 79 3.76 2.23 2.98
CA ILE A 79 4.85 1.98 2.04
C ILE A 79 4.39 1.05 0.93
N VAL A 80 5.06 1.13 -0.22
CA VAL A 80 5.01 0.11 -1.27
C VAL A 80 6.41 -0.45 -1.51
N TYR A 81 6.48 -1.70 -1.93
CA TYR A 81 7.73 -2.41 -2.17
C TYR A 81 7.71 -3.17 -3.50
N HIS A 82 8.89 -3.44 -4.07
CA HIS A 82 9.04 -4.17 -5.33
C HIS A 82 9.13 -5.68 -5.13
N GLU A 83 9.85 -6.10 -4.08
CA GLU A 83 10.18 -7.50 -3.84
C GLU A 83 10.03 -7.85 -2.36
N LEU A 84 9.51 -9.05 -2.09
CA LEU A 84 9.40 -9.63 -0.76
C LEU A 84 10.29 -10.88 -0.68
N ILE A 85 11.34 -10.81 0.12
CA ILE A 85 12.29 -11.90 0.32
C ILE A 85 11.82 -12.76 1.49
N MET A 86 11.40 -13.98 1.19
CA MET A 86 10.95 -14.95 2.18
C MET A 86 12.16 -15.67 2.80
N THR A 87 12.41 -15.45 4.10
CA THR A 87 13.46 -16.13 4.88
C THR A 87 12.89 -16.58 6.23
N THR A 88 13.67 -16.51 7.31
CA THR A 88 13.16 -16.60 8.69
C THR A 88 12.26 -15.41 9.04
N LYS A 89 12.50 -14.26 8.41
CA LYS A 89 11.60 -13.09 8.41
C LYS A 89 11.39 -12.62 6.98
N GLU A 90 10.22 -12.09 6.71
CA GLU A 90 9.85 -11.55 5.40
C GLU A 90 10.40 -10.12 5.28
N TYR A 91 11.32 -9.91 4.35
CA TYR A 91 11.97 -8.61 4.14
C TYR A 91 11.52 -7.95 2.84
N MET A 92 11.14 -6.68 2.92
CA MET A 92 10.75 -5.85 1.78
C MET A 92 11.96 -5.09 1.23
N GLN A 93 12.19 -5.21 -0.09
CA GLN A 93 13.27 -4.53 -0.81
C GLN A 93 12.72 -3.53 -1.84
N CYS A 94 13.52 -2.49 -2.13
CA CYS A 94 13.18 -1.38 -3.01
C CYS A 94 11.87 -0.70 -2.58
N VAL A 95 11.89 -0.14 -1.38
CA VAL A 95 10.71 0.41 -0.70
C VAL A 95 10.64 1.93 -0.89
N THR A 96 9.43 2.46 -1.05
CA THR A 96 9.16 3.90 -1.01
C THR A 96 7.92 4.20 -0.17
N CYS A 97 7.91 5.35 0.50
CA CYS A 97 6.75 5.80 1.28
C CYS A 97 5.68 6.42 0.39
N VAL A 98 4.42 6.16 0.73
CA VAL A 98 3.25 6.60 -0.04
C VAL A 98 2.16 7.12 0.90
N ASP A 99 1.18 7.82 0.35
CA ASP A 99 -0.03 8.23 1.06
C ASP A 99 -1.11 7.15 0.94
N GLY A 100 -1.86 6.89 2.02
CA GLY A 100 -3.03 6.01 2.02
C GLY A 100 -4.10 6.46 1.02
N HIS A 101 -4.27 7.77 0.79
CA HIS A 101 -5.19 8.29 -0.20
C HIS A 101 -4.86 7.81 -1.62
N TRP A 102 -3.57 7.70 -1.95
CA TRP A 102 -3.15 7.22 -3.28
C TRP A 102 -3.42 5.71 -3.43
N LEU A 103 -3.24 4.94 -2.35
CA LEU A 103 -3.60 3.52 -2.34
C LEU A 103 -5.10 3.36 -2.60
N ALA A 104 -5.97 4.12 -1.92
CA ALA A 104 -7.41 4.10 -2.15
C ALA A 104 -7.79 4.56 -3.58
N GLU A 105 -7.12 5.57 -4.12
CA GLU A 105 -7.34 6.07 -5.48
C GLU A 105 -7.01 5.02 -6.55
N PHE A 106 -5.88 4.30 -6.41
CA PHE A 106 -5.43 3.33 -7.41
C PHE A 106 -5.96 1.91 -7.21
N GLY A 107 -6.30 1.55 -5.97
CA GLY A 107 -6.85 0.26 -5.59
C GLY A 107 -8.19 0.37 -4.88
N PRO A 108 -9.22 1.05 -5.43
CA PRO A 108 -10.49 1.29 -4.73
C PRO A 108 -11.25 0.01 -4.40
N MET A 109 -10.97 -1.10 -5.10
CA MET A 109 -11.53 -2.41 -4.78
C MET A 109 -10.86 -3.07 -3.56
N PHE A 110 -9.61 -2.70 -3.27
CA PHE A 110 -8.79 -3.28 -2.20
C PHE A 110 -8.80 -2.44 -0.92
N PHE A 111 -9.05 -1.13 -1.04
CA PHE A 111 -8.82 -0.17 0.04
C PHE A 111 -10.01 0.75 0.27
N SER A 112 -10.35 1.00 1.55
CA SER A 112 -11.30 2.03 1.99
C SER A 112 -10.62 3.03 2.88
N LEU A 113 -10.91 4.31 2.70
CA LEU A 113 -10.49 5.35 3.63
C LEU A 113 -11.39 5.36 4.86
N LYS A 114 -10.79 5.29 6.05
CA LYS A 114 -11.54 5.40 7.30
C LYS A 114 -11.80 6.87 7.66
N ASP A 115 -13.03 7.34 7.44
CA ASP A 115 -13.49 8.65 7.94
C ASP A 115 -13.56 8.63 9.48
N SER A 116 -12.49 9.05 10.14
CA SER A 116 -12.39 9.13 11.62
C SER A 116 -13.44 10.03 12.29
N LEU A 117 -14.18 10.83 11.51
CA LEU A 117 -15.24 11.73 12.01
C LEU A 117 -16.61 11.07 12.19
N LYS A 118 -16.90 9.94 11.53
CA LYS A 118 -18.23 9.28 11.61
C LYS A 118 -18.33 8.24 12.72
N THR A 119 -17.21 7.64 13.12
CA THR A 119 -17.20 6.50 14.07
C THR A 119 -17.58 6.90 15.50
N ARG A 120 -17.31 8.16 15.92
CA ARG A 120 -17.75 8.66 17.24
C ARG A 120 -19.26 8.87 17.32
N SER A 121 -19.88 9.36 16.25
CA SER A 121 -21.31 9.67 16.19
C SER A 121 -22.19 8.42 16.07
N GLU A 122 -21.68 7.33 15.49
CA GLU A 122 -22.40 6.05 15.41
C GLU A 122 -22.27 5.19 16.67
N HIS A 123 -21.12 5.19 17.35
CA HIS A 123 -20.98 4.47 18.63
C HIS A 123 -21.75 5.14 19.77
N ALA A 124 -21.88 6.47 19.78
CA ALA A 124 -22.69 7.18 20.78
C ALA A 124 -24.21 6.95 20.63
N ARG A 125 -24.68 6.41 19.50
CA ARG A 125 -26.12 6.17 19.24
C ARG A 125 -26.59 4.74 19.53
N LYS A 126 -25.70 3.79 19.81
CA LYS A 126 -26.04 2.35 19.94
C LYS A 126 -26.05 1.83 21.39
N GLU A 127 -26.02 2.68 22.39
CA GLU A 127 -26.24 2.26 23.78
C GLU A 127 -27.72 2.42 24.15
N THR A 128 -28.50 1.36 23.92
CA THR A 128 -29.80 1.13 24.58
C THR A 128 -29.92 -0.38 24.83
N PRO A 129 -30.22 -0.85 26.06
CA PRO A 129 -30.09 -2.27 26.38
C PRO A 129 -31.42 -3.01 26.19
N LEU A 130 -31.42 -4.21 25.56
CA LEU A 130 -32.23 -5.38 26.00
C LEU A 130 -31.99 -6.66 25.17
N ASN A 131 -32.20 -7.78 25.88
CA ASN A 131 -31.80 -9.18 25.66
C ASN A 131 -32.25 -9.94 24.37
N ARG A 132 -31.32 -10.84 23.94
CA ARG A 132 -31.46 -12.30 23.64
C ARG A 132 -32.57 -12.81 22.69
N ILE A 133 -32.17 -13.48 21.59
CA ILE A 133 -32.30 -14.94 21.29
C ILE A 133 -31.80 -15.21 19.84
N GLN A 134 -31.11 -16.34 19.67
CA GLN A 134 -30.48 -16.88 18.46
C GLN A 134 -31.48 -17.29 17.36
N THR A 135 -31.11 -17.22 16.07
CA THR A 135 -31.05 -18.39 15.17
C THR A 135 -30.34 -18.08 13.85
N THR A 136 -29.48 -19.02 13.48
CA THR A 136 -28.76 -19.33 12.23
C THR A 136 -29.32 -18.82 10.89
N SER A 137 -28.44 -18.25 10.07
CA SER A 137 -28.31 -18.63 8.64
C SER A 137 -26.92 -18.23 8.12
N THR A 138 -26.10 -19.23 7.82
CA THR A 138 -24.76 -19.08 7.24
C THR A 138 -24.91 -18.75 5.76
N SER A 139 -24.98 -17.47 5.42
CA SER A 139 -24.81 -17.02 4.04
C SER A 139 -23.32 -16.84 3.77
N ARG A 140 -22.80 -17.59 2.80
CA ARG A 140 -21.41 -17.49 2.30
C ARG A 140 -21.16 -16.06 1.82
N ARG A 141 -20.56 -15.23 2.67
CA ARG A 141 -19.94 -13.98 2.22
C ARG A 141 -18.75 -14.36 1.38
N SER A 142 -18.80 -14.03 0.09
CA SER A 142 -17.60 -13.81 -0.70
C SER A 142 -16.78 -12.77 0.05
N THR A 143 -15.71 -13.19 0.74
CA THR A 143 -14.81 -12.29 1.45
C THR A 143 -13.97 -11.56 0.43
N SER A 144 -14.50 -10.48 -0.15
CA SER A 144 -13.69 -9.47 -0.78
C SER A 144 -12.80 -8.88 0.32
N PHE A 145 -11.51 -9.18 0.29
CA PHE A 145 -10.53 -8.62 1.21
C PHE A 145 -10.43 -7.11 0.93
N HIS A 146 -11.11 -6.33 1.75
CA HIS A 146 -11.09 -4.88 1.69
C HIS A 146 -10.37 -4.37 2.95
N SER A 147 -9.23 -3.74 2.75
CA SER A 147 -8.40 -3.23 3.84
C SER A 147 -8.80 -1.80 4.15
N GLU A 148 -9.11 -1.52 5.41
CA GLU A 148 -9.31 -0.15 5.87
C GLU A 148 -7.94 0.52 6.05
N ILE A 149 -7.75 1.67 5.40
CA ILE A 149 -6.54 2.51 5.47
C ILE A 149 -6.88 3.95 5.85
#